data_AF-A0A2V7XD96-F1
#
_entry.id   AF-A0A2V7XD96-F1
#
_cell.length_a   1.000
_cell.length_b   1.000
_cell.length_c   1.000
_cell.angle_alpha   90.00
_cell.angle_beta   90.00
_cell.angle_gamma   90.00
#
_symmetry.space_group_name_H-M   'P 1'
#
loop_
_entity.id
_entity.type
_entity.pdbx_description
1 polymer ?
#
loop_
_entity_poly.entity_id
_entity_poly.type
_entity_poly.pdbx_seq_one_letter_code
_entity_poly.pdbx_strand_id
1 'polypeptide(L)'
;MSPIADDLTTVKDDMVAFIEGHGMRRFHGYVDYEEVQCIMWEMGDNPDGWKDFVELAKAAGAPFLTMHSWALTLEELDDMVHRLSDSEFTDSDDVDDARWLRAHLGKVGYLQLGWAYQGSMFLCEVSTEWYERYQHLLEVSDEFGGLTMDEPDQDEEN
;
A
#
# COMPACT_ATOMS: atom_id res chain seq x y z
N MET A 1 16.23 -13.05 -11.68
CA MET A 1 15.18 -12.18 -11.14
C MET A 1 15.42 -10.80 -11.70
N SER A 2 14.49 -10.27 -12.50
CA SER A 2 14.54 -8.85 -12.85
C SER A 2 14.22 -8.06 -11.58
N PRO A 3 14.99 -7.03 -11.23
CA PRO A 3 14.67 -6.22 -10.06
C PRO A 3 13.29 -5.60 -10.26
N ILE A 4 12.44 -5.70 -9.23
CA ILE A 4 11.20 -4.91 -9.16
C ILE A 4 11.60 -3.45 -9.33
N ALA A 5 10.87 -2.71 -10.17
CA ALA A 5 11.22 -1.33 -10.47
C ALA A 5 11.11 -0.46 -9.22
N ASP A 6 12.09 0.43 -8.99
CA ASP A 6 12.07 1.41 -7.88
C ASP A 6 10.93 2.43 -7.97
N ASP A 7 10.25 2.51 -9.12
CA ASP A 7 9.11 3.38 -9.35
C ASP A 7 8.09 2.65 -10.24
N LEU A 8 6.89 2.46 -9.72
CA LEU A 8 5.80 1.76 -10.41
C LEU A 8 4.99 2.67 -11.33
N THR A 9 5.41 3.92 -11.57
CA THR A 9 4.70 4.85 -12.47
C THR A 9 4.46 4.26 -13.86
N THR A 10 5.47 3.62 -14.45
CA THR A 10 5.32 2.95 -15.76
C THR A 10 4.34 1.78 -15.67
N VAL A 11 4.40 0.97 -14.61
CA VAL A 11 3.48 -0.16 -14.40
C VAL A 11 2.05 0.33 -14.23
N LYS A 12 1.85 1.44 -13.52
CA LYS A 12 0.55 2.09 -13.37
C LYS A 12 -0.01 2.50 -14.73
N ASP A 13 0.78 3.18 -15.55
CA ASP A 13 0.35 3.64 -16.88
C ASP A 13 0.03 2.44 -17.80
N ASP A 14 0.83 1.38 -17.73
CA ASP A 14 0.59 0.12 -18.44
C ASP A 14 -0.71 -0.55 -17.98
N MET A 15 -0.98 -0.60 -16.66
CA MET A 15 -2.24 -1.11 -16.11
C MET A 15 -3.43 -0.30 -16.62
N VAL A 16 -3.32 1.03 -16.61
CA VAL A 16 -4.36 1.92 -17.15
C VAL A 16 -4.64 1.60 -18.61
N ALA A 17 -3.60 1.58 -19.44
CA ALA A 17 -3.73 1.33 -20.87
C ALA A 17 -4.27 -0.07 -21.17
N PHE A 18 -3.84 -1.09 -20.43
CA PHE A 18 -4.27 -2.47 -20.62
C PHE A 18 -5.74 -2.67 -20.24
N ILE A 19 -6.17 -2.15 -19.09
CA ILE A 19 -7.56 -2.23 -18.63
C ILE A 19 -8.50 -1.53 -19.64
N GLU A 20 -8.12 -0.34 -20.10
CA GLU A 20 -8.89 0.41 -21.10
C GLU A 20 -8.90 -0.31 -22.47
N GLY A 21 -7.77 -0.86 -22.90
CA GLY A 21 -7.65 -1.66 -24.11
C GLY A 21 -8.52 -2.91 -24.09
N HIS A 22 -8.80 -3.46 -22.90
CA HIS A 22 -9.72 -4.57 -22.71
C HIS A 22 -11.20 -4.14 -22.62
N GLY A 23 -11.50 -2.85 -22.71
CA GLY A 23 -12.85 -2.29 -22.64
C GLY A 23 -13.43 -2.30 -21.21
N MET A 24 -12.58 -2.50 -20.21
CA MET A 24 -12.98 -2.50 -18.81
C MET A 24 -12.92 -1.09 -18.23
N ARG A 25 -13.72 -0.85 -17.19
CA ARG A 25 -13.75 0.43 -16.46
C ARG A 25 -12.95 0.31 -15.18
N ARG A 26 -12.35 1.43 -14.78
CA ARG A 26 -11.65 1.58 -13.50
C ARG A 26 -12.48 2.44 -12.56
N PHE A 27 -12.56 2.03 -11.31
CA PHE A 27 -13.05 2.79 -10.19
C PHE A 27 -11.85 3.18 -9.32
N HIS A 28 -11.69 4.47 -9.05
CA HIS A 28 -10.61 4.95 -8.18
C HIS A 28 -10.97 4.64 -6.73
N GLY A 29 -10.33 3.62 -6.15
CA GLY A 29 -10.64 3.17 -4.80
C GLY A 29 -9.58 2.22 -4.28
N TYR A 30 -9.31 2.34 -2.98
CA TYR A 30 -8.52 1.42 -2.19
C TYR A 30 -9.45 0.44 -1.50
N VAL A 31 -9.03 -0.83 -1.42
CA VAL A 31 -9.73 -1.87 -0.67
C VAL A 31 -8.85 -2.23 0.51
N ASP A 32 -9.35 -1.92 1.70
CA ASP A 32 -8.75 -2.36 2.94
C ASP A 32 -9.14 -3.81 3.21
N TYR A 33 -8.16 -4.72 3.23
CA TYR A 33 -8.41 -6.15 3.43
C TYR A 33 -8.83 -6.50 4.85
N GLU A 34 -8.70 -5.58 5.81
CA GLU A 34 -9.19 -5.78 7.18
C GLU A 34 -10.70 -5.57 7.28
N GLU A 35 -11.27 -4.73 6.41
CA GLU A 35 -12.71 -4.39 6.43
C GLU A 35 -13.58 -5.35 5.60
N VAL A 36 -12.98 -6.10 4.66
CA VAL A 36 -13.73 -6.96 3.72
C VAL A 36 -13.04 -8.30 3.46
N GLN A 37 -13.83 -9.31 3.09
CA GLN A 37 -13.30 -10.62 2.72
C GLN A 37 -12.51 -10.55 1.40
N CYS A 38 -11.18 -10.65 1.51
CA CYS A 38 -10.27 -10.59 0.37
C CYS A 38 -9.67 -11.97 0.00
N ILE A 39 -9.39 -12.14 -1.29
CA ILE A 39 -8.59 -13.25 -1.84
C ILE A 39 -7.45 -12.62 -2.63
N MET A 40 -6.22 -12.81 -2.17
CA MET A 40 -5.03 -12.26 -2.81
C MET A 40 -4.61 -13.11 -4.01
N TRP A 41 -4.31 -12.45 -5.12
CA TRP A 41 -3.79 -13.08 -6.33
C TRP A 41 -2.30 -13.37 -6.19
N GLU A 42 -1.91 -14.61 -6.42
CA GLU A 42 -0.51 -15.02 -6.44
C GLU A 42 0.08 -14.80 -7.85
N MET A 43 0.88 -13.75 -8.03
CA MET A 43 1.55 -13.48 -9.31
C MET A 43 2.69 -14.48 -9.62
N GLY A 44 3.18 -15.21 -8.62
CA GLY A 44 4.34 -16.08 -8.73
C GLY A 44 5.57 -15.32 -9.27
N ASP A 45 6.31 -15.94 -10.18
CA ASP A 45 7.49 -15.34 -10.80
C ASP A 45 7.17 -14.44 -12.03
N ASN A 46 5.89 -14.20 -12.33
CA ASN A 46 5.48 -13.41 -13.50
C ASN A 46 5.32 -11.92 -13.13
N PRO A 47 6.24 -11.03 -13.54
CA PRO A 47 6.12 -9.59 -13.25
C PRO A 47 4.90 -8.94 -13.94
N ASP A 48 4.37 -9.59 -14.97
CA ASP A 48 3.17 -9.18 -15.71
C ASP A 48 1.92 -9.97 -15.29
N GLY A 49 1.97 -10.72 -14.18
CA GLY A 49 0.85 -11.56 -13.72
C GLY A 49 -0.44 -10.80 -13.42
N TRP A 50 -0.35 -9.48 -13.22
CA TRP A 50 -1.50 -8.58 -13.11
C TRP A 50 -2.33 -8.52 -14.40
N LYS A 51 -1.76 -8.79 -15.58
CA LYS A 51 -2.50 -8.85 -16.86
C LYS A 51 -3.48 -10.01 -16.86
N ASP A 52 -3.02 -11.19 -16.44
CA ASP A 52 -3.85 -12.39 -16.30
C ASP A 52 -5.00 -12.15 -15.31
N PHE A 53 -4.74 -11.42 -14.22
CA PHE A 53 -5.76 -11.01 -13.26
C PHE A 53 -6.85 -10.11 -13.89
N VAL A 54 -6.47 -9.13 -14.72
CA VAL A 54 -7.42 -8.27 -15.45
C VAL A 54 -8.22 -9.06 -16.47
N GLU A 55 -7.57 -9.98 -17.21
CA GLU A 55 -8.25 -10.86 -18.16
C GLU A 55 -9.25 -11.79 -17.48
N LEU A 56 -8.91 -12.31 -16.30
CA LEU A 56 -9.82 -13.12 -15.48
C LEU A 56 -11.02 -12.30 -15.02
N ALA A 57 -10.80 -11.07 -14.53
CA ALA A 57 -11.89 -10.16 -14.15
C ALA A 57 -12.85 -9.91 -15.32
N LYS A 58 -12.31 -9.71 -16.53
CA LYS A 58 -13.11 -9.57 -17.76
C LYS A 58 -13.90 -10.85 -18.06
N ALA A 59 -13.26 -12.01 -18.03
CA ALA A 59 -13.88 -13.29 -18.32
C ALA A 59 -14.99 -13.63 -17.31
N ALA A 60 -14.83 -13.22 -16.05
CA ALA A 60 -15.82 -13.34 -15.00
C ALA A 60 -16.97 -12.32 -15.12
N GLY A 61 -16.90 -11.36 -16.05
CA GLY A 61 -17.91 -10.35 -16.26
C GLY A 61 -17.91 -9.24 -15.20
N ALA A 62 -16.76 -8.96 -14.58
CA ALA A 62 -16.64 -7.88 -13.60
C ALA A 62 -17.07 -6.53 -14.20
N PRO A 63 -17.94 -5.76 -13.53
CA PRO A 63 -18.49 -4.52 -14.08
C PRO A 63 -17.46 -3.37 -14.17
N PHE A 64 -16.42 -3.45 -13.33
CA PHE A 64 -15.25 -2.57 -13.25
C PHE A 64 -14.15 -3.24 -12.39
N LEU A 65 -12.94 -2.69 -12.43
CA LEU A 65 -11.91 -2.94 -11.42
C LEU A 65 -11.77 -1.73 -10.49
N THR A 66 -11.54 -1.95 -9.20
CA THR A 66 -10.94 -0.93 -8.34
C THR A 66 -9.46 -0.80 -8.69
N MET A 67 -8.94 0.42 -8.64
CA MET A 67 -7.53 0.70 -8.84
C MET A 67 -7.09 1.78 -7.85
N HIS A 68 -6.06 1.46 -7.08
CA HIS A 68 -5.37 2.39 -6.19
C HIS A 68 -3.90 2.50 -6.59
N SER A 69 -3.33 3.69 -6.39
CA SER A 69 -1.90 3.93 -6.51
C SER A 69 -1.45 4.82 -5.38
N TRP A 70 -0.41 4.43 -4.66
CA TRP A 70 0.19 5.24 -3.61
C TRP A 70 1.61 5.65 -4.00
N ALA A 71 1.94 6.92 -3.75
CA ALA A 71 3.25 7.49 -4.01
C ALA A 71 3.71 8.23 -2.76
N LEU A 72 4.99 8.07 -2.41
CA LEU A 72 5.53 8.65 -1.18
C LEU A 72 5.56 10.18 -1.28
N THR A 73 4.84 10.85 -0.38
CA THR A 73 4.87 12.31 -0.28
C THR A 73 5.90 12.80 0.75
N LEU A 74 6.29 14.07 0.63
CA LEU A 74 7.19 14.69 1.60
C LEU A 74 6.53 14.82 2.98
N GLU A 75 5.24 15.13 3.02
CA GLU A 75 4.47 15.29 4.25
C GLU A 75 4.42 13.98 5.04
N GLU A 76 4.01 12.87 4.40
CA GLU A 76 3.99 11.55 5.04
C GLU A 76 5.39 11.14 5.55
N LEU A 77 6.44 11.43 4.78
CA LEU A 77 7.80 11.09 5.18
C LEU A 77 8.27 11.93 6.38
N ASP A 78 8.04 13.24 6.36
CA ASP A 78 8.45 14.14 7.44
C ASP A 78 7.69 13.81 8.73
N ASP A 79 6.40 13.50 8.65
CA ASP A 79 5.58 13.07 9.79
C ASP A 79 6.10 11.76 10.39
N MET A 80 6.43 10.77 9.55
CA MET A 80 7.02 9.51 10.00
C MET A 80 8.38 9.72 10.68
N VAL A 81 9.28 10.50 10.08
CA VAL A 81 10.60 10.82 10.66
C VAL A 81 10.45 11.53 12.00
N HIS A 82 9.48 12.45 12.12
CA HIS A 82 9.22 13.16 13.37
C HIS A 82 8.76 12.21 14.47
N ARG A 83 7.77 11.34 14.19
CA ARG A 83 7.28 10.33 15.15
C ARG A 83 8.39 9.39 15.62
N LEU A 84 9.22 8.91 14.69
CA LEU A 84 10.36 8.04 15.00
C LEU A 84 11.45 8.76 15.81
N SER A 85 11.67 10.07 15.57
CA SER A 85 12.71 10.83 16.30
C SER A 85 12.30 11.21 17.73
N ASP A 86 11.00 11.36 17.98
CA ASP A 86 10.45 11.76 19.28
C ASP A 86 10.20 10.57 20.22
N SER A 87 10.26 9.34 19.71
CA SER A 87 10.12 8.11 20.48
C SER A 87 11.45 7.72 21.14
N GLU A 88 11.45 7.58 22.47
CA GLU A 88 12.62 7.09 23.24
C GLU A 88 12.93 5.60 22.99
N PHE A 89 12.06 4.90 22.25
CA PHE A 89 12.14 3.46 21.99
C PHE A 89 12.46 3.11 20.53
N THR A 90 12.66 4.10 19.66
CA THR A 90 13.00 3.86 18.25
C THR A 90 14.49 3.56 18.09
N ASP A 91 14.80 2.54 17.30
CA ASP A 91 16.18 2.14 17.03
C ASP A 91 16.84 3.13 16.05
N SER A 92 18.17 3.29 16.16
CA SER A 92 18.92 4.18 15.25
C SER A 92 18.76 3.79 13.78
N ASP A 93 18.57 2.49 13.55
CA ASP A 93 18.43 1.92 12.22
C ASP A 93 17.10 2.34 11.56
N ASP A 94 16.02 2.46 12.32
CA ASP A 94 14.71 2.91 11.82
C ASP A 94 14.74 4.37 11.34
N VAL A 95 15.46 5.23 12.07
CA VAL A 95 15.65 6.64 11.71
C VAL A 95 16.49 6.76 10.43
N ASP A 96 17.50 5.91 10.28
CA ASP A 96 18.34 5.90 9.08
C ASP A 96 17.60 5.31 7.86
N ASP A 97 16.76 4.29 8.06
CA ASP A 97 15.87 3.77 7.02
C ASP A 97 14.82 4.81 6.59
N ALA A 98 14.23 5.55 7.53
CA ALA A 98 13.34 6.66 7.22
C ALA A 98 14.05 7.75 6.41
N ARG A 99 15.30 8.09 6.73
CA ARG A 99 16.10 9.03 5.94
C ARG A 99 16.42 8.49 4.53
N TRP A 100 16.63 7.19 4.39
CA TRP A 100 16.88 6.54 3.11
C TRP A 100 15.66 6.63 2.18
N LEU A 101 14.44 6.52 2.71
CA LEU A 101 13.19 6.65 1.94
C LEU A 101 13.05 7.99 1.21
N ARG A 102 13.77 9.04 1.64
CA ARG A 102 13.82 10.34 0.95
C ARG A 102 14.24 10.23 -0.53
N ALA A 103 15.02 9.22 -0.89
CA ALA A 103 15.41 8.94 -2.28
C ALA A 103 14.24 8.47 -3.18
N HIS A 104 13.08 8.19 -2.58
CA HIS A 104 11.88 7.66 -3.24
C HIS A 104 10.70 8.64 -3.26
N LEU A 105 10.91 9.89 -2.81
CA LEU A 105 9.88 10.93 -2.85
C LEU A 105 9.30 11.13 -4.26
N GLY A 106 7.97 11.13 -4.33
CA GLY A 106 7.20 11.28 -5.56
C GLY A 106 7.11 10.03 -6.44
N LYS A 107 7.82 8.94 -6.12
CA LYS A 107 7.74 7.67 -6.84
C LYS A 107 6.52 6.87 -6.39
N VAL A 108 5.93 6.10 -7.29
CA VAL A 108 4.83 5.18 -6.96
C VAL A 108 5.43 3.92 -6.34
N GLY A 109 5.07 3.65 -5.09
CA GLY A 109 5.57 2.52 -4.32
C GLY A 109 4.64 1.32 -4.28
N TYR A 110 3.35 1.55 -4.51
CA TYR A 110 2.31 0.53 -4.38
C TYR A 110 1.17 0.75 -5.37
N LEU A 111 0.68 -0.36 -5.91
CA LEU A 111 -0.48 -0.45 -6.79
C LEU A 111 -1.38 -1.59 -6.32
N GLN A 112 -2.69 -1.33 -6.28
CA GLN A 112 -3.69 -2.35 -6.00
C GLN A 112 -4.73 -2.35 -7.12
N LEU A 113 -5.00 -3.54 -7.66
CA LEU A 113 -6.16 -3.81 -8.50
C LEU A 113 -7.11 -4.70 -7.73
N GLY A 114 -8.41 -4.47 -7.89
CA GLY A 114 -9.42 -5.33 -7.27
C GLY A 114 -10.69 -5.47 -8.07
N TRP A 115 -11.42 -6.56 -7.85
CA TRP A 115 -12.77 -6.73 -8.39
C TRP A 115 -13.59 -7.63 -7.48
N ALA A 116 -14.89 -7.33 -7.38
CA ALA A 116 -15.81 -8.09 -6.56
C ALA A 116 -16.35 -9.30 -7.33
N TYR A 117 -16.41 -10.45 -6.67
CA TYR A 117 -17.07 -11.64 -7.19
C TYR A 117 -17.66 -12.48 -6.06
N GLN A 118 -18.98 -12.73 -6.15
CA GLN A 118 -19.72 -13.58 -5.21
C GLN A 118 -19.52 -13.26 -3.72
N GLY A 119 -19.38 -11.97 -3.38
CA GLY A 119 -19.23 -11.51 -1.99
C GLY A 119 -17.79 -11.47 -1.48
N SER A 120 -16.80 -11.82 -2.32
CA SER A 120 -15.38 -11.63 -2.02
C SER A 120 -14.79 -10.55 -2.92
N MET A 121 -13.77 -9.85 -2.41
CA MET A 121 -12.89 -9.01 -3.20
C MET A 121 -11.67 -9.81 -3.62
N PHE A 122 -11.41 -9.88 -4.92
CA PHE A 122 -10.18 -10.42 -5.45
C PHE A 122 -9.21 -9.27 -5.62
N LEU A 123 -8.00 -9.39 -5.07
CA LEU A 123 -7.00 -8.33 -5.09
C LEU A 123 -5.73 -8.80 -5.78
N CYS A 124 -5.06 -7.89 -6.48
CA CYS A 124 -3.73 -8.07 -7.03
C CYS A 124 -2.91 -6.84 -6.68
N GLU A 125 -1.77 -7.05 -6.04
CA GLU A 125 -0.94 -5.99 -5.49
C GLU A 125 0.45 -6.04 -6.10
N VAL A 126 1.01 -4.86 -6.37
CA VAL A 126 2.41 -4.72 -6.78
C VAL A 126 3.02 -3.65 -5.88
N SER A 127 4.06 -4.03 -5.16
CA SER A 127 4.80 -3.15 -4.28
C SER A 127 6.27 -3.14 -4.64
N THR A 128 6.94 -2.05 -4.28
CA THR A 128 8.39 -1.92 -4.33
C THR A 128 9.00 -2.36 -3.00
N GLU A 129 10.27 -2.77 -3.00
CA GLU A 129 10.95 -3.14 -1.74
C GLU A 129 10.99 -1.98 -0.74
N TRP A 130 11.10 -0.74 -1.21
CA TRP A 130 11.11 0.43 -0.34
C TRP A 130 9.72 0.73 0.24
N TYR A 131 8.64 0.38 -0.46
CA TYR A 131 7.29 0.49 0.06
C TYR A 131 7.06 -0.48 1.23
N GLU A 132 7.53 -1.73 1.11
CA GLU A 132 7.45 -2.71 2.21
C GLU A 132 8.18 -2.21 3.47
N ARG A 133 9.35 -1.58 3.29
CA ARG A 133 10.07 -0.93 4.41
C ARG A 133 9.30 0.25 4.99
N TYR A 134 8.67 1.06 4.13
CA TYR A 134 7.81 2.15 4.59
C TYR A 134 6.63 1.64 5.44
N GLN A 135 5.97 0.56 5.02
CA GLN A 135 4.89 -0.06 5.80
C GLN A 135 5.38 -0.56 7.16
N HIS A 136 6.53 -1.22 7.21
CA HIS A 136 7.12 -1.65 8.48
C HIS A 136 7.43 -0.46 9.41
N LEU A 137 8.02 0.62 8.89
CA LEU A 137 8.28 1.83 9.70
C LEU A 137 7.00 2.52 10.17
N LEU A 138 5.93 2.48 9.36
CA LEU A 138 4.62 2.98 9.77
C LEU A 138 4.07 2.18 10.96
N GLU A 139 4.07 0.85 10.87
CA GLU A 139 3.64 -0.04 11.96
C GLU A 139 4.40 0.25 13.26
N VAL A 140 5.73 0.33 13.17
CA VAL A 140 6.60 0.71 14.30
C VAL A 140 6.22 2.08 14.85
N SER A 141 6.01 3.08 14.00
CA SER A 141 5.65 4.44 14.44
C SER A 141 4.27 4.54 15.09
N ASP A 142 3.31 3.72 14.66
CA ASP A 142 1.95 3.71 15.18
C ASP A 142 1.82 2.90 16.48
N GLU A 143 2.62 1.84 16.68
CA GLU A 143 2.71 1.11 17.96
C GLU A 143 3.10 2.04 19.13
N PHE A 144 3.93 3.05 18.89
CA PHE A 144 4.32 4.03 19.90
C PHE A 144 3.29 5.16 20.09
N GLY A 145 2.47 5.44 19.08
CA GLY A 145 1.35 6.39 19.18
C GLY A 145 0.21 5.88 20.08
N GLY A 146 0.06 4.55 20.19
CA GLY A 146 -0.98 3.90 21.01
C GLY A 146 -0.70 3.87 22.53
N LEU A 147 0.51 4.19 22.98
CA LEU A 147 0.91 4.09 24.40
C LEU A 147 0.73 5.40 25.20
N THR A 148 0.12 6.43 24.64
CA THR A 148 -0.03 7.74 25.30
C THR A 148 -1.47 8.22 25.44
N MET A 149 -2.38 7.40 25.97
CA MET A 149 -3.57 7.89 26.69
C MET A 149 -4.09 6.86 27.70
N ASP A 150 -3.32 6.60 28.77
CA ASP A 150 -3.94 6.35 30.06
C ASP A 150 -3.77 7.65 30.87
N GLU A 151 -4.81 8.48 30.87
CA GLU A 151 -4.91 9.60 31.81
C GLU A 151 -4.75 9.03 33.23
N PRO A 152 -3.92 9.63 34.12
CA PRO A 152 -3.94 9.22 35.51
C PRO A 152 -5.33 9.54 36.07
N ASP A 153 -6.05 8.53 36.52
CA ASP A 153 -7.30 8.66 37.28
C ASP A 153 -7.10 9.71 38.38
N GLN A 154 -7.51 10.95 38.10
CA GLN A 154 -7.73 11.96 39.12
C GLN A 154 -9.12 11.68 39.71
N ASP A 155 -9.18 10.65 40.57
CA ASP A 155 -10.28 10.51 41.50
C ASP A 155 -10.15 11.63 42.56
N GLU A 156 -10.72 12.80 42.23
CA GLU A 156 -11.08 13.83 43.20
C GLU A 156 -12.21 13.33 44.11
N GLU A 157 -11.84 13.10 45.37
CA GLU A 157 -12.61 13.23 46.62
C GLU A 157 -14.12 13.55 46.52
N ASN A 158 -14.95 12.65 47.10
CA ASN A 158 -16.17 13.00 47.83
C ASN A 158 -16.51 11.97 48.92
#